data_AF-A0A967JV08-F1
#
_entry.id   AF-A0A967JV08-F1
#
_cell.length_a   1.000
_cell.length_b   1.000
_cell.length_c   1.000
_cell.angle_alpha   90.00
_cell.angle_beta   90.00
_cell.angle_gamma   90.00
#
_symmetry.space_group_name_H-M   'P 1'
#
loop_
_entity.id
_entity.type
_entity.pdbx_description
1 polymer ?
#
loop_
_entity_poly.entity_id
_entity_poly.type
_entity_poly.pdbx_seq_one_letter_code
_entity_poly.pdbx_strand_id
1 'polypeptide(L)' 'AVPGYELRLVDEQGQEVKRGELGELEISGPTSAMYYWNNRAKSRATFVGPWTKSGDKYLQ' A
#
# COMPACT_ATOMS: atom_id res chain seq x y z
N ALA A 1 5.44 -4.58 -12.51
CA ALA A 1 5.63 -5.18 -11.17
C ALA A 1 6.82 -6.11 -11.19
N VAL A 2 7.50 -6.29 -10.06
CA VAL A 2 8.58 -7.29 -9.88
C VAL A 2 7.95 -8.62 -9.47
N PRO A 3 8.39 -9.77 -9.99
CA PRO A 3 7.88 -11.07 -9.56
C PRO A 3 7.93 -11.25 -8.04
N GLY A 4 6.85 -11.73 -7.44
CA GLY A 4 6.71 -11.88 -5.98
C GLY A 4 6.13 -10.67 -5.26
N TYR A 5 5.80 -9.59 -5.98
CA TYR A 5 5.10 -8.43 -5.44
C TYR A 5 3.81 -8.15 -6.21
N GLU A 6 2.76 -7.87 -5.46
CA GLU A 6 1.49 -7.37 -5.96
C GLU A 6 1.41 -5.86 -5.68
N LEU A 7 0.87 -5.12 -6.65
CA LEU A 7 0.71 -3.68 -6.58
C LEU A 7 -0.74 -3.33 -6.86
N ARG A 8 -1.29 -2.39 -6.10
CA ARG A 8 -2.58 -1.77 -6.40
C ARG A 8 -2.50 -0.27 -6.15
N LEU A 9 -3.30 0.48 -6.90
CA LEU A 9 -3.50 1.90 -6.68
C LEU A 9 -4.87 2.10 -6.06
N VAL A 10 -4.95 2.78 -4.93
CA VAL A 10 -6.20 2.98 -4.19
C VAL A 10 -6.54 4.46 -4.02
N ASP A 11 -7.83 4.75 -3.92
CA ASP A 11 -8.35 6.07 -3.56
C ASP A 11 -8.32 6.30 -2.04
N GLU A 12 -8.84 7.45 -1.61
CA GLU A 12 -8.93 7.82 -0.18
C GLU A 12 -9.88 6.92 0.62
N GLN A 13 -10.77 6.20 -0.06
CA GLN A 13 -11.72 5.26 0.51
C GLN A 13 -11.15 3.82 0.54
N GLY A 14 -9.94 3.61 0.03
CA GLY A 14 -9.27 2.32 -0.04
C GLY A 14 -9.82 1.41 -1.14
N GLN A 15 -10.53 1.96 -2.13
CA GLN A 15 -10.98 1.24 -3.33
C GLN A 15 -9.95 1.36 -4.43
N GLU A 16 -9.82 0.34 -5.28
CA GLU A 16 -8.89 0.42 -6.43
C GLU A 16 -9.37 1.45 -7.43
N VAL A 17 -8.46 2.34 -7.84
CA VAL A 17 -8.74 3.37 -8.85
C VAL A 17 -8.78 2.75 -10.25
N LYS A 18 -9.43 3.44 -11.18
CA LYS A 18 -9.43 3.00 -12.58
C LYS A 18 -8.08 3.30 -13.22
N ARG A 19 -7.80 2.59 -14.32
CA ARG A 19 -6.65 2.89 -15.18
C ARG A 19 -6.67 4.36 -15.61
N GLY A 20 -5.53 5.04 -15.51
CA GLY A 20 -5.43 6.46 -15.83
C GLY A 20 -5.91 7.41 -14.73
N GLU A 21 -6.32 6.92 -13.56
CA GLU A 21 -6.59 7.74 -12.38
C GLU A 21 -5.40 7.70 -11.41
N LEU A 22 -5.21 8.81 -10.68
CA LEU A 22 -4.16 8.92 -9.67
C LEU A 22 -4.60 8.21 -8.39
N GLY A 23 -3.79 7.29 -7.88
CA GLY A 23 -4.04 6.58 -6.62
C GLY A 23 -2.81 6.48 -5.73
N GLU A 24 -3.01 6.20 -4.44
CA GLU A 24 -1.94 5.84 -3.51
C GLU A 24 -1.47 4.41 -3.80
N LEU A 25 -0.16 4.21 -3.82
CA LEU A 25 0.44 2.90 -4.07
C LEU A 25 0.42 2.04 -2.81
N GLU A 26 -0.20 0.86 -2.93
CA GLU A 26 -0.11 -0.19 -1.94
C GLU A 26 0.61 -1.43 -2.51
N ILE A 27 1.46 -2.02 -1.69
CA ILE A 27 2.37 -3.11 -2.06
C ILE A 27 2.12 -4.30 -1.14
N SER A 28 1.92 -5.48 -1.72
CA SER A 28 1.91 -6.76 -1.00
C SER A 28 3.11 -7.58 -1.45
N GLY A 29 3.91 -8.05 -0.49
CA GLY A 29 5.12 -8.82 -0.79
C GLY A 29 5.80 -9.35 0.46
N PRO A 30 6.66 -10.36 0.31
CA PRO A 30 7.23 -11.11 1.44
C PRO A 30 8.22 -10.30 2.29
N THR A 31 8.71 -9.17 1.79
CA THR A 31 9.70 -8.34 2.47
C THR A 31 9.10 -7.16 3.23
N SER A 32 7.76 -7.08 3.36
CA SER A 32 7.14 -6.04 4.16
C SER A 32 7.55 -6.15 5.63
N ALA A 33 7.79 -5.01 6.27
CA ALA A 33 7.93 -4.97 7.71
C ALA A 33 6.60 -5.35 8.40
N MET A 34 6.67 -5.86 9.62
CA MET A 34 5.47 -6.22 10.39
C MET A 34 4.80 -4.99 11.04
N TYR A 35 5.59 -4.04 11.54
CA TYR A 35 5.11 -2.84 12.22
C TYR A 35 6.25 -1.83 12.45
N TYR A 36 5.89 -0.61 12.83
CA TYR A 36 6.82 0.38 13.37
C TYR A 36 6.99 0.21 14.87
N TRP A 37 8.23 0.09 15.34
CA TRP A 37 8.55 -0.02 16.76
C TRP A 37 7.97 1.15 17.57
N ASN A 38 7.32 0.83 18.69
CA ASN A 38 6.71 1.77 19.62
C ASN A 38 5.71 2.77 18.99
N ASN A 39 5.13 2.45 17.82
CA ASN A 39 4.16 3.31 17.17
C ASN A 39 2.97 2.50 16.63
N ARG A 40 2.07 2.09 17.53
CA ARG A 40 0.90 1.28 17.21
C ARG A 40 -0.05 1.96 16.23
N ALA A 41 -0.28 3.26 16.40
CA ALA A 41 -1.19 4.02 15.53
C ALA A 41 -0.69 4.05 14.09
N LYS A 42 0.59 4.41 13.88
CA LYS A 42 1.19 4.44 12.55
C LYS A 42 1.28 3.04 11.94
N SER A 43 1.62 2.03 12.74
CA SER A 43 1.69 0.64 12.27
C SER A 43 0.36 0.16 11.68
N ARG A 44 -0.76 0.42 12.38
CA ARG A 44 -2.10 0.03 11.90
C ARG A 44 -2.56 0.83 10.67
N ALA A 45 -2.04 2.04 10.48
CA ALA A 45 -2.37 2.86 9.33
C ALA A 45 -1.58 2.44 8.07
N THR A 46 -0.33 1.99 8.24
CA THR A 46 0.58 1.66 7.13
C THR A 46 0.50 0.19 6.71
N PHE A 47 0.45 -0.74 7.66
CA PHE A 47 0.45 -2.19 7.39
C PHE A 47 -0.97 -2.74 7.58
N VAL A 48 -1.74 -2.80 6.48
CA VAL A 48 -3.16 -3.13 6.46
C VAL A 48 -3.37 -4.50 5.82
N GLY A 49 -3.44 -5.54 6.66
CA GLY A 49 -3.52 -6.92 6.19
C GLY A 49 -2.26 -7.29 5.39
N PRO A 50 -2.37 -7.78 4.14
CA PRO A 50 -1.20 -8.07 3.31
C PRO A 50 -0.60 -6.83 2.65
N TRP A 51 -1.27 -5.68 2.72
CA TRP A 51 -0.89 -4.46 1.99
C TRP A 51 -0.10 -3.48 2.85
N THR A 52 0.92 -2.89 2.25
CA THR A 52 1.70 -1.78 2.82
C THR A 52 1.46 -0.53 2.02
N LYS A 53 1.01 0.53 2.69
CA LYS A 53 0.90 1.87 2.10
C LYS A 53 2.27 2.51 1.95
N SER A 54 2.68 2.84 0.73
CA SER A 54 3.97 3.51 0.52
C SER A 54 3.93 5.00 0.87
N GLY A 55 2.74 5.62 0.79
CA GLY A 55 2.55 7.07 0.91
C GLY A 55 2.80 7.82 -0.40
N ASP A 56 3.16 7.12 -1.48
CA ASP A 56 3.40 7.71 -2.80
C ASP A 56 2.15 7.62 -3.67
N LYS A 57 2.00 8.58 -4.58
CA LYS A 57 0.93 8.58 -5.59
C LYS A 57 1.47 8.23 -6.96
N TYR A 58 0.76 7.36 -7.67
CA TYR A 58 1.11 6.88 -9.00
C TYR A 58 -0.10 6.92 -9.93
N LEU A 59 0.20 6.87 -11.23
CA LEU A 59 -0.75 6.69 -12.32
C LEU A 59 -0.46 5.33 -12.97
N GLN A 60 -1.51 4.53 -13.20
CA GLN A 60 -1.41 3.22 -13.84
C GLN A 60 -1.35 3.32 -15.37
#